data_AF-A0A2N7NN91-F1
#
_entry.id   AF-A0A2N7NN91-F1
#
_cell.length_a   1.000
_cell.length_b   1.000
_cell.length_c   1.000
_cell.angle_alpha   90.00
_cell.angle_beta   90.00
_cell.angle_gamma   90.00
#
_symmetry.space_group_name_H-M   'P 1'
#
loop_
_entity.id
_entity.type
_entity.pdbx_description
1 polymer ?
#
loop_
_entity_poly.entity_id
_entity_poly.type
_entity_poly.pdbx_seq_one_letter_code
_entity_poly.pdbx_strand_id
1 'polypeptide(L)'
;MNILNATQDREETKAKCYVCTAVPFSLGKVVYTQGIEQLLDNNVGANLSIYLQRHQSGDWGETCIEDKITNDEATKTGERVISNYTIC
;
A
#
# COMPACT_ATOMS: atom_id res chain seq x y z
N MET A 1 13.91 -39.27 -11.33
CA MET A 1 13.26 -38.55 -10.23
C MET A 1 13.73 -37.09 -10.28
N ASN A 2 12.76 -36.21 -10.49
CA ASN A 2 12.70 -34.75 -10.58
C ASN A 2 13.99 -33.91 -10.42
N ILE A 3 14.52 -33.47 -11.57
CA ILE A 3 15.40 -32.30 -11.69
C ILE A 3 14.55 -31.15 -12.25
N LEU A 4 13.69 -30.52 -11.43
CA LEU A 4 12.91 -29.34 -11.85
C LEU A 4 12.66 -28.29 -10.74
N ASN A 5 13.35 -28.34 -9.60
CA ASN A 5 13.09 -27.39 -8.48
C ASN A 5 14.25 -26.45 -8.13
N ALA A 6 15.26 -26.26 -9.00
CA ALA A 6 16.45 -25.46 -8.66
C ALA A 6 16.60 -24.14 -9.45
N THR A 7 15.54 -23.71 -10.15
CA THR A 7 15.58 -22.53 -11.02
C THR A 7 14.57 -21.44 -10.67
N GLN A 8 13.64 -21.67 -9.73
CA GLN A 8 12.61 -20.68 -9.37
C GLN A 8 13.13 -19.60 -8.39
N ASP A 9 14.16 -19.89 -7.59
CA ASP A 9 14.61 -18.98 -6.50
C ASP A 9 15.62 -17.90 -6.91
N ARG A 10 16.06 -17.84 -8.18
CA ARG A 10 17.13 -16.91 -8.61
C ARG A 10 16.64 -15.57 -9.16
N GLU A 11 15.35 -15.38 -9.38
CA GLU A 11 14.79 -14.09 -9.86
C GLU A 11 14.32 -13.16 -8.73
N GLU A 12 14.15 -13.66 -7.50
CA GLU A 12 13.56 -12.88 -6.38
C GLU A 12 14.46 -11.75 -5.84
N THR A 13 15.74 -11.69 -6.24
CA THR A 13 16.69 -10.71 -5.69
C THR A 13 16.96 -9.51 -6.60
N LYS A 14 16.24 -9.37 -7.72
CA LYS A 14 16.37 -8.19 -8.58
C LYS A 14 15.41 -7.10 -8.08
N ALA A 15 15.97 -5.94 -7.71
CA ALA A 15 15.17 -4.77 -7.39
C ALA A 15 14.22 -4.47 -8.56
N LYS A 16 12.92 -4.69 -8.35
CA LYS A 16 11.87 -4.28 -9.29
C LYS A 16 11.70 -2.77 -9.16
N CYS A 17 11.96 -2.03 -10.22
CA CYS A 17 11.71 -0.59 -10.26
C CYS A 17 10.21 -0.34 -10.41
N TYR A 18 9.65 0.54 -9.58
CA TYR A 18 8.25 0.97 -9.65
C TYR A 18 8.20 2.50 -9.72
N VAL A 19 7.41 3.01 -10.66
CA VAL A 19 7.08 4.43 -10.78
C VAL A 19 5.57 4.55 -10.67
N CYS A 20 5.11 5.33 -9.70
CA CYS A 20 3.69 5.55 -9.48
C CYS A 20 3.06 6.35 -10.61
N THR A 21 1.90 5.90 -11.08
CA THR A 21 1.06 6.54 -12.12
C THR A 21 -0.36 6.80 -11.63
N ALA A 22 -0.61 6.65 -10.34
CA ALA A 22 -1.88 6.94 -9.70
C ALA A 22 -2.37 8.36 -9.98
N VAL A 23 -3.69 8.50 -10.12
CA VAL A 23 -4.35 9.81 -10.14
C VAL A 23 -4.89 10.08 -8.73
N PRO A 24 -4.63 11.27 -8.14
CA PRO A 24 -5.19 11.61 -6.85
C PRO A 24 -6.71 11.55 -6.84
N PHE A 25 -7.27 11.04 -5.75
CA PHE A 25 -8.72 10.89 -5.61
C PHE A 25 -9.20 11.50 -4.30
N SER A 26 -10.50 11.76 -4.20
CA SER A 26 -11.11 12.26 -2.96
C SER A 26 -11.53 11.10 -2.06
N LEU A 27 -11.26 11.23 -0.76
CA LEU A 27 -11.77 10.27 0.21
C LEU A 27 -13.28 10.43 0.38
N GLY A 28 -13.96 9.29 0.55
CA GLY A 28 -15.35 9.27 1.00
C GLY A 28 -15.47 9.43 2.52
N LYS A 29 -16.47 8.79 3.10
CA LYS A 29 -16.60 8.73 4.57
C LYS A 29 -15.48 7.86 5.15
N VAL A 30 -14.61 8.49 5.94
CA VAL A 30 -13.54 7.78 6.67
C VAL A 30 -14.12 7.17 7.94
N VAL A 31 -13.83 5.88 8.14
CA VAL A 31 -14.12 5.13 9.37
C VAL A 31 -12.89 4.31 9.74
N TYR A 32 -12.70 4.06 11.03
CA TYR A 32 -11.60 3.24 11.53
C TYR A 32 -12.10 2.33 12.66
N THR A 33 -11.38 1.23 12.88
CA THR A 33 -11.70 0.26 13.94
C THR A 33 -11.18 0.75 15.28
N GLN A 34 -11.74 0.23 16.38
CA GLN A 34 -11.29 0.55 17.74
C GLN A 34 -9.79 0.27 17.96
N GLY A 35 -9.20 -0.69 17.26
CA GLY A 35 -7.76 -0.96 17.35
C GLY A 35 -6.91 0.22 16.86
N ILE A 36 -7.38 0.96 15.84
CA ILE A 36 -6.69 2.17 15.37
C ILE A 36 -6.86 3.32 16.37
N GLU A 37 -8.04 3.45 16.99
CA GLU A 37 -8.25 4.42 18.08
C GLU A 37 -7.22 4.23 19.19
N GLN A 38 -7.11 3.01 19.71
CA GLN A 38 -6.17 2.65 20.76
C GLN A 38 -4.71 2.87 20.34
N LEU A 39 -4.38 2.58 19.08
CA LEU A 39 -3.03 2.78 18.56
C LEU A 39 -2.65 4.28 18.54
N LEU A 40 -3.57 5.15 18.11
CA LEU A 40 -3.35 6.59 18.06
C LEU A 40 -3.26 7.20 19.46
N ASP A 41 -4.12 6.78 20.39
CA ASP A 41 -4.10 7.29 21.77
C ASP A 41 -2.80 6.97 22.50
N ASN A 42 -2.21 5.80 22.21
CA ASN A 42 -0.97 5.37 22.86
C ASN A 42 0.29 5.93 22.20
N ASN A 43 0.18 6.59 21.03
CA ASN A 43 1.33 7.02 20.26
C ASN A 43 1.35 8.54 20.05
N VAL A 44 2.01 9.22 20.98
CA VAL A 44 2.12 10.70 20.99
C VAL A 44 2.84 11.18 19.73
N GLY A 45 2.08 11.72 18.79
CA GLY A 45 2.58 12.24 17.51
C GLY A 45 2.13 11.44 16.29
N ALA A 46 1.54 10.26 16.48
CA ALA A 46 0.89 9.55 15.38
C ALA A 46 -0.32 10.34 14.91
N ASN A 47 -0.33 10.70 13.63
CA ASN A 47 -1.43 11.45 13.02
C ASN A 47 -1.99 10.68 11.83
N LEU A 48 -3.21 10.17 11.98
CA LEU A 48 -3.92 9.43 10.94
C LEU A 48 -4.05 10.24 9.64
N SER A 49 -4.15 11.58 9.72
CA SER A 49 -4.29 12.43 8.54
C SER A 49 -3.13 12.30 7.56
N ILE A 50 -1.91 12.02 8.04
CA ILE A 50 -0.73 11.85 7.20
C ILE A 50 -0.90 10.61 6.31
N TYR A 51 -1.36 9.51 6.88
CA TYR A 51 -1.57 8.26 6.15
C TYR A 51 -2.76 8.34 5.18
N LEU A 52 -3.82 9.06 5.57
CA LEU A 52 -4.93 9.36 4.67
C LEU A 52 -4.49 10.23 3.48
N GLN A 53 -3.65 11.24 3.72
CA GLN A 53 -3.10 12.08 2.66
C GLN A 53 -2.21 11.28 1.70
N ARG A 54 -1.38 10.37 2.22
CA ARG A 54 -0.56 9.47 1.40
C ARG A 54 -1.42 8.56 0.53
N HIS A 55 -2.47 7.97 1.11
CA HIS A 55 -3.38 7.08 0.39
C HIS A 55 -4.08 7.80 -0.77
N GLN A 56 -4.67 8.96 -0.51
CA GLN A 56 -5.39 9.71 -1.54
C GLN A 56 -4.46 10.28 -2.65
N SER A 57 -3.15 10.39 -2.38
CA SER A 57 -2.16 10.92 -3.33
C SER A 57 -1.42 9.85 -4.12
N GLY A 58 -1.72 8.56 -3.93
CA GLY A 58 -1.02 7.48 -4.64
C GLY A 58 0.26 6.97 -3.99
N ASP A 59 0.51 7.31 -2.72
CA ASP A 59 1.58 6.66 -1.95
C ASP A 59 1.00 5.41 -1.28
N TRP A 60 1.29 4.25 -1.86
CA TRP A 60 0.80 2.95 -1.41
C TRP A 60 1.59 2.33 -0.25
N GLY A 61 2.64 3.01 0.22
CA GLY A 61 3.46 2.54 1.34
C GLY A 61 4.20 1.23 1.06
N GLU A 62 4.09 0.28 1.99
CA GLU A 62 4.84 -0.99 2.01
C GLU A 62 4.16 -2.12 1.23
N THR A 63 3.18 -1.79 0.40
CA THR A 63 2.53 -2.72 -0.53
C THR A 63 3.52 -3.27 -1.58
N CYS A 64 3.35 -4.53 -2.01
CA CYS A 64 4.18 -5.13 -3.06
C CYS A 64 3.96 -4.41 -4.40
N ILE A 65 4.89 -4.58 -5.34
CA ILE A 65 4.88 -3.80 -6.58
C ILE A 65 3.69 -4.16 -7.47
N GLU A 66 3.27 -5.43 -7.45
CA GLU A 66 2.11 -5.91 -8.20
C GLU A 66 0.82 -5.22 -7.75
N ASP A 67 0.63 -5.09 -6.44
CA ASP A 67 -0.52 -4.40 -5.85
C ASP A 67 -0.41 -2.88 -6.05
N LYS A 68 0.79 -2.32 -6.05
CA LYS A 68 1.01 -0.90 -6.37
C LYS A 68 0.57 -0.56 -7.79
N ILE A 69 0.93 -1.40 -8.76
CA ILE A 69 0.48 -1.25 -10.16
C ILE A 69 -1.04 -1.41 -10.25
N THR A 70 -1.61 -2.37 -9.52
CA THR A 70 -3.07 -2.58 -9.49
C THR A 70 -3.79 -1.37 -8.90
N ASN A 71 -3.26 -0.76 -7.83
CA ASN A 71 -3.81 0.46 -7.26
C ASN A 71 -3.77 1.63 -8.24
N ASP A 72 -2.66 1.81 -8.97
CA ASP A 72 -2.52 2.88 -9.95
C ASP A 72 -3.63 2.84 -11.00
N GLU A 73 -3.93 1.66 -11.53
CA GLU A 73 -5.04 1.48 -12.48
C GLU A 73 -6.40 1.68 -11.80
N ALA A 74 -6.58 1.18 -10.57
CA ALA A 74 -7.81 1.35 -9.82
C ALA A 74 -8.18 2.83 -9.58
N THR A 75 -7.19 3.72 -9.42
CA THR A 75 -7.46 5.17 -9.32
C THR A 75 -8.06 5.79 -10.59
N LYS A 76 -7.88 5.15 -11.75
CA LYS A 76 -8.37 5.62 -13.05
C LYS A 76 -9.72 4.99 -13.39
N THR A 77 -9.97 3.77 -12.92
CA THR A 77 -11.18 2.98 -13.20
C THR A 77 -12.25 3.09 -12.12
N GLY A 78 -11.90 3.63 -10.95
CA GLY A 78 -12.81 3.69 -9.79
C GLY A 78 -12.93 2.37 -9.05
N GLU A 79 -11.97 1.46 -9.22
CA GLU A 79 -11.90 0.20 -8.50
C GLU A 79 -11.32 0.37 -7.10
N ARG A 80 -11.23 -0.74 -6.35
CA ARG A 80 -10.70 -0.73 -4.98
C ARG A 80 -9.19 -0.52 -4.97
N VAL A 81 -8.73 0.41 -4.15
CA VAL A 81 -7.32 0.61 -3.78
C VAL A 81 -7.02 0.09 -2.38
N ILE A 82 -5.79 -0.37 -2.15
CA ILE A 82 -5.30 -0.82 -0.84
C ILE A 82 -3.95 -0.17 -0.52
N SER A 83 -3.66 0.12 0.74
CA SER A 83 -2.35 0.65 1.15
C SER A 83 -1.94 0.09 2.49
N ASN A 84 -0.64 -0.07 2.69
CA ASN A 84 -0.08 -0.55 3.95
C ASN A 84 0.94 0.44 4.49
N TYR A 85 0.80 0.82 5.76
CA TYR A 85 1.72 1.73 6.43
C TYR A 85 2.04 1.22 7.83
N THR A 86 3.33 1.18 8.14
CA THR A 86 3.78 1.10 9.53
C THR A 86 3.53 2.44 10.21
N ILE A 87 2.78 2.41 11.32
CA ILE A 87 2.54 3.58 12.18
C ILE A 87 3.64 3.60 13.25
N CYS A 88 4.38 4.71 13.28
CA CYS A 88 5.46 4.96 14.24
C CYS A 88 4.98 5.73 15.45
#